data_AF-Q9F8L1-F1
#
_entry.id   AF-Q9F8L1-F1
#
_cell.length_a   1.000
_cell.length_b   1.000
_cell.length_c   1.000
_cell.angle_alpha   90.00
_cell.angle_beta   90.00
_cell.angle_gamma   90.00
#
_symmetry.space_group_name_H-M   'P 1'
#
loop_
_entity.id
_entity.type
_entity.pdbx_description
1 polymer ?
#
loop_
_entity_poly.entity_id
_entity_poly.type
_entity_poly.pdbx_seq_one_letter_code
_entity_poly.pdbx_strand_id
1 'polypeptide(L)'
;RQIRCEVAKGIEEYAIEYSINKVFASEALDFVVDETVQIFGGYGYTQEYPAERMYRDARINRIFEGTNEINRLIIPAQLLRKAQKGQLPLLAAVQKLMGEIVAPLPPVEDVSGLNREKEAISRAKKLALMAAGLAVQKFKEKIEQEQEVLGMIVDMA
;
A
#
# COMPACT_ATOMS: atom_id res chain seq x y z
N ARG A 1 -15.28 28.38 -10.23
CA ARG A 1 -13.87 28.46 -9.78
C ARG A 1 -13.70 27.84 -8.39
N GLN A 2 -14.56 28.18 -7.42
CA GLN A 2 -14.61 27.59 -6.06
C GLN A 2 -14.67 26.05 -6.05
N ILE A 3 -15.60 25.46 -6.82
CA ILE A 3 -15.82 24.00 -6.88
C ILE A 3 -14.56 23.25 -7.36
N ARG A 4 -13.81 23.81 -8.31
CA ARG A 4 -12.55 23.18 -8.78
C ARG A 4 -11.48 23.16 -7.69
N CYS A 5 -11.42 24.20 -6.84
CA CYS A 5 -10.50 24.22 -5.70
C CYS A 5 -10.92 23.26 -4.59
N GLU A 6 -12.22 23.08 -4.34
CA GLU A 6 -12.71 22.09 -3.36
C GLU A 6 -12.44 20.66 -3.82
N VAL A 7 -12.71 20.35 -5.09
CA VAL A 7 -12.40 19.03 -5.66
C VAL A 7 -10.90 18.75 -5.61
N ALA A 8 -10.06 19.74 -5.94
CA ALA A 8 -8.61 19.59 -5.86
C ALA A 8 -8.12 19.30 -4.43
N LYS A 9 -8.70 19.98 -3.42
CA LYS A 9 -8.39 19.73 -2.01
C LYS A 9 -8.79 18.32 -1.58
N GLY A 10 -9.96 17.86 -2.01
CA GLY A 10 -10.42 16.49 -1.73
C GLY A 10 -9.50 15.43 -2.36
N ILE A 11 -9.05 15.65 -3.60
CA ILE A 11 -8.09 14.75 -4.26
C ILE A 11 -6.74 14.75 -3.53
N GLU A 12 -6.24 15.91 -3.08
CA GLU A 12 -4.99 15.99 -2.31
C GLU A 12 -5.12 15.28 -0.96
N GLU A 13 -6.30 15.33 -0.32
CA GLU A 13 -6.55 14.68 0.96
C GLU A 13 -6.41 13.15 0.88
N TYR A 14 -6.86 12.54 -0.22
CA TYR A 14 -6.87 11.07 -0.41
C TYR A 14 -5.78 10.57 -1.37
N ALA A 15 -4.70 11.32 -1.55
CA ALA A 15 -3.63 10.97 -2.48
C ALA A 15 -2.88 9.67 -2.10
N ILE A 16 -2.84 9.33 -0.80
CA ILE A 16 -2.23 8.09 -0.30
C ILE A 16 -3.10 6.89 -0.74
N GLU A 17 -4.39 6.96 -0.45
CA GLU A 17 -5.38 5.94 -0.79
C GLU A 17 -5.47 5.72 -2.30
N TYR A 18 -5.38 6.80 -3.09
CA TYR A 18 -5.27 6.71 -4.54
C TYR A 18 -4.05 5.89 -4.98
N SER A 19 -2.87 6.19 -4.44
CA SER A 19 -1.61 5.52 -4.80
C SER A 19 -1.66 4.03 -4.44
N ILE A 20 -2.20 3.69 -3.25
CA ILE A 20 -2.40 2.30 -2.80
C ILE A 20 -3.34 1.56 -3.77
N ASN A 21 -4.49 2.16 -4.10
CA ASN A 21 -5.46 1.54 -5.01
C ASN A 21 -4.90 1.33 -6.41
N LYS A 22 -4.15 2.32 -6.93
CA LYS A 22 -3.54 2.25 -8.26
C LYS A 22 -2.58 1.04 -8.34
N VAL A 23 -1.69 0.91 -7.37
CA VAL A 23 -0.72 -0.20 -7.32
C VAL A 23 -1.45 -1.52 -7.16
N PHE A 24 -2.31 -1.63 -6.13
CA PHE A 24 -3.03 -2.87 -5.81
C PHE A 24 -3.89 -3.36 -6.98
N ALA A 25 -4.72 -2.48 -7.56
CA ALA A 25 -5.64 -2.88 -8.63
C ALA A 25 -4.87 -3.28 -9.90
N SER A 26 -3.79 -2.57 -10.24
CA SER A 26 -2.98 -2.91 -11.41
C SER A 26 -2.28 -4.27 -11.28
N GLU A 27 -1.77 -4.60 -10.09
CA GLU A 27 -1.08 -5.87 -9.83
C GLU A 27 -2.07 -7.02 -9.62
N ALA A 28 -3.23 -6.77 -9.02
CA ALA A 28 -4.31 -7.74 -8.96
C ALA A 28 -4.82 -8.09 -10.36
N LEU A 29 -4.99 -7.10 -11.25
CA LEU A 29 -5.37 -7.35 -12.64
C LEU A 29 -4.30 -8.16 -13.37
N ASP A 30 -3.02 -7.80 -13.21
CA ASP A 30 -1.86 -8.51 -13.80
C ASP A 30 -1.90 -10.00 -13.43
N PHE A 31 -2.10 -10.32 -12.14
CA PHE A 31 -2.24 -11.69 -11.67
C PHE A 31 -3.46 -12.40 -12.29
N VAL A 32 -4.62 -11.76 -12.30
CA VAL A 32 -5.85 -12.37 -12.83
C VAL A 32 -5.73 -12.68 -14.32
N VAL A 33 -5.16 -11.77 -15.13
CA VAL A 33 -5.02 -12.01 -16.57
C VAL A 33 -3.94 -13.05 -16.88
N ASP A 34 -2.87 -13.11 -16.08
CA ASP A 34 -1.82 -14.13 -16.20
C ASP A 34 -2.38 -15.54 -15.94
N GLU A 35 -3.12 -15.70 -14.83
CA GLU A 35 -3.82 -16.95 -14.52
C GLU A 35 -4.88 -17.29 -15.56
N THR A 36 -5.55 -16.28 -16.14
CA THR A 36 -6.51 -16.49 -17.22
C THR A 36 -5.83 -17.08 -18.46
N VAL A 37 -4.66 -16.57 -18.86
CA VAL A 37 -3.87 -17.16 -19.95
C VAL A 37 -3.47 -18.59 -19.61
N GLN A 38 -3.01 -18.82 -18.39
CA GLN A 38 -2.59 -20.14 -17.92
C GLN A 38 -3.74 -21.18 -17.96
N ILE A 39 -4.95 -20.79 -17.54
CA ILE A 39 -6.16 -21.64 -17.57
C ILE A 39 -6.53 -22.02 -19.01
N PHE A 40 -6.38 -21.10 -19.96
CA PHE A 40 -6.65 -21.35 -21.38
C PHE A 40 -5.54 -22.16 -22.07
N GLY A 41 -4.38 -22.34 -21.43
CA GLY A 41 -3.23 -23.06 -21.97
C GLY A 41 -2.79 -22.44 -23.31
N GLY A 42 -2.54 -23.29 -24.32
CA GLY A 42 -2.12 -22.83 -25.64
C GLY A 42 -3.11 -21.85 -26.29
N TYR A 43 -4.41 -21.99 -26.04
CA TYR A 43 -5.42 -21.08 -26.56
C TYR A 43 -5.29 -19.67 -25.97
N GLY A 44 -4.80 -19.55 -24.75
CA GLY A 44 -4.57 -18.27 -24.07
C GLY A 44 -3.49 -17.42 -24.73
N TYR A 45 -2.65 -18.03 -25.57
CA TYR A 45 -1.59 -17.36 -26.34
C TYR A 45 -2.02 -17.01 -27.78
N THR A 46 -3.21 -17.43 -28.21
CA THR A 46 -3.71 -17.18 -29.56
C THR A 46 -4.62 -15.95 -29.58
N GLN A 47 -4.56 -15.16 -30.67
CA GLN A 47 -5.38 -13.96 -30.85
C GLN A 47 -6.88 -14.26 -31.04
N GLU A 48 -7.24 -15.53 -31.24
CA GLU A 48 -8.63 -15.98 -31.36
C GLU A 48 -9.39 -15.90 -30.04
N TYR A 49 -8.68 -15.90 -28.91
CA TYR A 49 -9.26 -15.84 -27.57
C TYR A 49 -8.98 -14.50 -26.88
N PRO A 50 -9.93 -13.97 -26.09
CA PRO A 50 -9.78 -12.67 -25.44
C PRO A 50 -8.65 -12.63 -24.39
N ALA A 51 -8.23 -13.79 -23.86
CA ALA A 51 -7.19 -13.90 -22.84
C ALA A 51 -5.86 -13.26 -23.29
N GLU A 52 -5.45 -13.50 -24.54
CA GLU A 52 -4.22 -12.92 -25.12
C GLU A 52 -4.25 -11.38 -25.10
N ARG A 53 -5.40 -10.81 -25.51
CA ARG A 53 -5.57 -9.36 -25.56
C ARG A 53 -5.59 -8.75 -24.17
N MET A 54 -6.35 -9.35 -23.25
CA MET A 54 -6.44 -8.89 -21.87
C MET A 54 -5.07 -8.86 -21.20
N TYR A 55 -4.25 -9.88 -21.42
CA TYR A 55 -2.88 -9.96 -20.89
C TYR A 55 -2.01 -8.80 -21.37
N ARG A 56 -1.99 -8.53 -22.70
CA ARG A 56 -1.22 -7.42 -23.26
C ARG A 56 -1.73 -6.06 -22.77
N ASP A 57 -3.04 -5.86 -22.77
CA ASP A 57 -3.64 -4.58 -22.43
C ASP A 57 -3.46 -4.26 -20.93
N ALA A 58 -3.43 -5.26 -20.06
CA ALA A 58 -3.19 -5.07 -18.63
C ALA A 58 -1.81 -4.49 -18.31
N ARG A 59 -0.79 -4.76 -19.13
CA ARG A 59 0.61 -4.41 -18.86
C ARG A 59 0.83 -2.92 -18.62
N ILE A 60 0.07 -2.09 -19.35
CA ILE A 60 0.25 -0.64 -19.33
C ILE A 60 -0.17 0.01 -18.01
N ASN A 61 -1.07 -0.64 -17.26
CA ASN A 61 -1.62 -0.10 -16.01
C ASN A 61 -0.56 0.05 -14.92
N ARG A 62 0.51 -0.77 -14.96
CA ARG A 62 1.64 -0.68 -14.02
C ARG A 62 2.59 0.49 -14.33
N ILE A 63 2.45 1.13 -15.48
CA ILE A 63 3.36 2.17 -15.99
C ILE A 63 2.68 3.54 -16.02
N PHE A 64 1.43 3.62 -16.49
CA PHE A 64 0.70 4.89 -16.62
C PHE A 64 0.18 5.40 -15.27
N GLU A 65 -0.14 6.70 -15.21
CA GLU A 65 -0.50 7.42 -13.96
C GLU A 65 0.60 7.33 -12.88
N GLY A 66 1.86 7.39 -13.34
CA GLY A 66 3.05 7.10 -12.55
C GLY A 66 3.30 5.60 -12.43
N THR A 67 4.55 5.16 -12.54
CA THR A 67 4.86 3.73 -12.38
C THR A 67 4.50 3.26 -10.98
N ASN A 68 4.32 1.96 -10.79
CA ASN A 68 3.99 1.43 -9.47
C ASN A 68 5.09 1.73 -8.44
N GLU A 69 6.36 1.75 -8.85
CA GLU A 69 7.49 2.11 -7.99
C GLU A 69 7.40 3.57 -7.54
N ILE A 70 7.05 4.48 -8.45
CA ILE A 70 6.83 5.90 -8.10
C ILE A 70 5.65 6.06 -7.15
N ASN A 71 4.53 5.36 -7.39
CA ASN A 71 3.38 5.39 -6.48
C ASN A 71 3.75 4.84 -5.09
N ARG A 72 4.54 3.77 -5.02
CA ARG A 72 5.07 3.23 -3.75
C ARG A 72 5.92 4.24 -3.00
N LEU A 73 6.76 5.02 -3.68
CA LEU A 73 7.60 6.04 -3.02
C LEU A 73 6.82 7.30 -2.61
N ILE A 74 5.70 7.61 -3.27
CA ILE A 74 4.85 8.76 -2.91
C ILE A 74 4.13 8.54 -1.57
N ILE A 75 3.67 7.31 -1.30
CA ILE A 75 2.92 6.96 -0.08
C ILE A 75 3.68 7.37 1.21
N PRO A 76 4.92 6.94 1.47
CA PRO A 76 5.64 7.28 2.69
C PRO A 76 6.01 8.76 2.74
N ALA A 77 6.32 9.38 1.59
CA ALA A 77 6.61 10.81 1.50
C ALA A 77 5.38 11.65 1.92
N GLN A 78 4.18 11.27 1.47
CA GLN A 78 2.93 11.94 1.85
C GLN A 78 2.57 11.70 3.32
N LEU A 79 2.77 10.48 3.85
CA LEU A 79 2.56 10.18 5.26
C LEU A 79 3.46 11.04 6.17
N LEU A 80 4.76 11.14 5.86
CA LEU A 80 5.70 11.99 6.58
C LEU A 80 5.30 13.46 6.52
N ARG A 81 4.86 13.94 5.35
CA ARG A 81 4.39 15.32 5.18
C ARG A 81 3.12 15.62 6.01
N LYS A 82 2.17 14.69 6.04
CA LYS A 82 0.96 14.81 6.89
C LYS A 82 1.31 14.81 8.38
N ALA A 83 2.29 14.02 8.80
CA ALA A 83 2.78 14.02 10.18
C ALA A 83 3.49 15.32 10.57
N GLN A 84 4.34 15.88 9.70
CA GLN A 84 5.00 17.17 9.92
C GLN A 84 4.00 18.33 10.01
N LYS A 85 2.91 18.28 9.24
CA LYS A 85 1.80 19.24 9.31
C LYS A 85 0.90 19.06 10.55
N GLY A 86 1.15 18.05 11.39
CA GLY A 86 0.33 17.74 12.57
C GLY A 86 -1.03 17.13 12.25
N GLN A 87 -1.28 16.72 10.99
CA GLN A 87 -2.55 16.13 10.56
C GLN A 87 -2.67 14.66 10.97
N LEU A 88 -1.53 13.97 11.15
CA LEU A 88 -1.47 12.58 11.59
C LEU A 88 -0.50 12.45 12.79
N PRO A 89 -0.96 11.90 13.93
CA PRO A 89 -0.13 11.75 15.13
C PRO A 89 0.80 10.52 15.03
N LEU A 90 1.59 10.40 13.97
CA LEU A 90 2.45 9.23 13.72
C LEU A 90 3.47 9.00 14.84
N LEU A 91 4.11 10.06 15.34
CA LEU A 91 5.10 9.94 16.43
C LEU A 91 4.47 9.42 17.72
N ALA A 92 3.29 9.92 18.08
CA ALA A 92 2.56 9.44 19.25
C ALA A 92 2.12 7.97 19.08
N ALA A 93 1.71 7.58 17.88
CA ALA A 93 1.35 6.20 17.57
C ALA A 93 2.55 5.24 17.69
N VAL A 94 3.73 5.64 17.20
CA VAL A 94 4.97 4.86 17.35
C VAL A 94 5.36 4.73 18.83
N GLN A 95 5.32 5.81 19.60
CA GLN A 95 5.63 5.78 21.04
C GLN A 95 4.68 4.86 21.82
N LYS A 96 3.37 4.93 21.52
CA LYS A 96 2.37 4.04 22.11
C LYS A 96 2.66 2.57 21.77
N LEU A 97 2.98 2.28 20.51
CA LEU A 97 3.30 0.93 20.05
C LEU A 97 4.54 0.36 20.75
N MET A 98 5.59 1.16 20.95
CA MET A 98 6.77 0.74 21.70
C MET A 98 6.44 0.31 23.13
N GLY A 99 5.47 0.96 23.77
CA GLY A 99 4.96 0.55 25.09
C GLY A 99 4.14 -0.75 25.04
N GLU A 100 3.34 -0.96 24.00
CA GLU A 100 2.52 -2.17 23.82
C GLU A 100 3.35 -3.43 23.54
N ILE A 101 4.48 -3.31 22.84
CA ILE A 101 5.36 -4.46 22.51
C ILE A 101 5.99 -5.08 23.77
N VAL A 102 6.22 -4.26 24.80
CA VAL A 102 6.81 -4.71 26.08
C VAL A 102 5.76 -5.35 27.00
N ALA A 103 4.47 -5.12 26.73
CA ALA A 103 3.38 -5.68 27.50
C ALA A 103 3.18 -7.18 27.20
N PRO A 104 2.70 -7.98 28.17
CA PRO A 104 2.29 -9.36 27.92
C PRO A 104 1.26 -9.40 26.78
N LEU A 105 1.38 -10.40 25.89
CA LEU A 105 0.40 -10.57 24.83
C LEU A 105 -1.00 -10.74 25.45
N PRO A 106 -2.01 -9.99 24.98
CA PRO A 106 -3.37 -10.21 25.42
C PRO A 106 -3.79 -11.65 25.07
N PRO A 107 -4.66 -12.27 25.90
CA PRO A 107 -5.21 -13.57 25.56
C PRO A 107 -5.94 -13.49 24.22
N VAL A 108 -5.84 -14.54 23.41
CA VAL A 108 -6.50 -14.62 22.11
C VAL A 108 -8.00 -14.47 22.32
N GLU A 109 -8.59 -13.40 21.79
CA GLU A 109 -10.03 -13.16 21.82
C GLU A 109 -10.78 -14.16 20.93
N ASP A 110 -12.10 -14.25 21.11
CA ASP A 110 -12.97 -15.16 20.37
C ASP A 110 -12.69 -15.14 18.85
N VAL A 111 -12.32 -16.31 18.34
CA VAL A 111 -11.94 -16.55 16.93
C VAL A 111 -13.15 -16.66 16.01
N SER A 112 -14.36 -16.44 16.53
CA SER A 112 -15.60 -16.50 15.75
C SER A 112 -15.74 -15.30 14.78
N GLY A 113 -16.41 -15.56 13.65
CA GLY A 113 -16.71 -14.53 12.66
C GLY A 113 -15.44 -13.89 12.06
N LEU A 114 -15.48 -12.55 11.93
CA LEU A 114 -14.40 -11.74 11.35
C LEU A 114 -13.39 -11.21 12.37
N ASN A 115 -13.43 -11.70 13.62
CA ASN A 115 -12.57 -11.19 14.68
C ASN A 115 -11.10 -11.53 14.44
N ARG A 116 -10.83 -12.72 13.89
CA ARG A 116 -9.48 -13.15 13.52
C ARG A 116 -8.85 -12.21 12.48
N GLU A 117 -9.60 -11.81 11.47
CA GLU A 117 -9.16 -10.92 10.39
C GLU A 117 -8.95 -9.50 10.92
N LYS A 118 -9.86 -8.99 11.78
CA LYS A 118 -9.69 -7.69 12.43
C LYS A 118 -8.42 -7.65 13.28
N GLU A 119 -8.15 -8.71 14.02
CA GLU A 119 -6.94 -8.82 14.81
C GLU A 119 -5.69 -8.89 13.93
N ALA A 120 -5.72 -9.68 12.85
CA ALA A 120 -4.64 -9.75 11.87
C ALA A 120 -4.35 -8.38 11.25
N ILE A 121 -5.38 -7.61 10.86
CA ILE A 121 -5.24 -6.25 10.34
C ILE A 121 -4.62 -5.32 11.39
N SER A 122 -5.06 -5.40 12.64
CA SER A 122 -4.49 -4.60 13.74
C SER A 122 -3.00 -4.90 13.93
N ARG A 123 -2.62 -6.19 13.90
CA ARG A 123 -1.23 -6.63 14.00
C ARG A 123 -0.40 -6.20 12.78
N ALA A 124 -0.95 -6.28 11.57
CA ALA A 124 -0.28 -5.83 10.35
C ALA A 124 0.02 -4.33 10.38
N LYS A 125 -0.97 -3.51 10.79
CA LYS A 125 -0.80 -2.06 10.99
C LYS A 125 0.30 -1.73 11.99
N LYS A 126 0.36 -2.47 13.11
CA LYS A 126 1.42 -2.33 14.11
C LYS A 126 2.79 -2.70 13.53
N LEU A 127 2.88 -3.79 12.78
CA LEU A 127 4.12 -4.23 12.16
C LEU A 127 4.64 -3.21 11.13
N ALA A 128 3.76 -2.70 10.25
CA ALA A 128 4.10 -1.65 9.29
C ALA A 128 4.58 -0.37 9.98
N LEU A 129 3.87 0.06 11.04
CA LEU A 129 4.26 1.24 11.82
C LEU A 129 5.60 1.05 12.54
N MET A 130 5.87 -0.15 13.06
CA MET A 130 7.15 -0.49 13.70
C MET A 130 8.30 -0.47 12.69
N ALA A 131 8.12 -1.13 11.53
CA ALA A 131 9.11 -1.16 10.45
C ALA A 131 9.43 0.26 9.96
N ALA A 132 8.40 1.09 9.75
CA ALA A 132 8.55 2.50 9.40
C ALA A 132 9.31 3.28 10.48
N GLY A 133 8.95 3.11 11.76
CA GLY A 133 9.62 3.76 12.88
C GLY A 133 11.11 3.42 12.97
N LEU A 134 11.44 2.13 12.81
CA LEU A 134 12.83 1.66 12.81
C LEU A 134 13.62 2.18 11.59
N ALA A 135 13.01 2.22 10.41
CA ALA A 135 13.64 2.76 9.21
C ALA A 135 13.95 4.25 9.38
N VAL A 136 13.01 5.04 9.90
CA VAL A 136 13.22 6.47 10.20
C VAL A 136 14.31 6.65 11.26
N GLN A 137 14.33 5.83 12.31
CA GLN A 137 15.35 5.92 13.36
C GLN A 137 16.77 5.60 12.83
N LYS A 138 16.88 4.60 11.95
CA LYS A 138 18.15 4.14 11.39
C LYS A 138 18.70 5.10 10.32
N PHE A 139 17.86 5.48 9.35
CA PHE A 139 18.29 6.22 8.16
C PHE A 139 18.08 7.74 8.28
N LYS A 140 17.21 8.19 9.19
CA LYS A 140 16.91 9.61 9.46
C LYS A 140 16.60 10.37 8.15
N GLU A 141 17.31 11.46 7.88
CA GLU A 141 17.16 12.29 6.68
C GLU A 141 17.52 11.56 5.38
N LYS A 142 18.29 10.45 5.46
CA LYS A 142 18.68 9.66 4.29
C LYS A 142 17.64 8.61 3.90
N ILE A 143 16.52 8.50 4.61
CA ILE A 143 15.50 7.47 4.34
C ILE A 143 14.96 7.56 2.91
N GLU A 144 14.92 8.75 2.30
CA GLU A 144 14.48 8.95 0.92
C GLU A 144 15.39 8.27 -0.11
N GLN A 145 16.65 7.99 0.25
CA GLN A 145 17.62 7.29 -0.61
C GLN A 145 17.41 5.76 -0.55
N GLU A 146 16.77 5.26 0.51
CA GLU A 146 16.55 3.83 0.76
C GLU A 146 15.21 3.37 0.14
N GLN A 147 15.12 3.50 -1.18
CA GLN A 147 13.88 3.23 -1.93
C GLN A 147 13.36 1.79 -1.75
N GLU A 148 14.26 0.82 -1.61
CA GLU A 148 13.90 -0.59 -1.37
C GLU A 148 13.21 -0.77 0.00
N VAL A 149 13.76 -0.14 1.04
CA VAL A 149 13.21 -0.19 2.39
C VAL A 149 11.83 0.49 2.42
N LEU A 150 11.70 1.64 1.76
CA LEU A 150 10.43 2.34 1.63
C LEU A 150 9.40 1.51 0.86
N GLY A 151 9.79 0.88 -0.24
CA GLY A 151 8.92 -0.01 -1.02
C GLY A 151 8.40 -1.17 -0.19
N MET A 152 9.28 -1.88 0.53
CA MET A 152 8.89 -3.01 1.39
C MET A 152 7.95 -2.59 2.52
N ILE A 153 8.16 -1.43 3.15
CA ILE A 153 7.29 -0.92 4.21
C ILE A 153 5.89 -0.61 3.66
N VAL A 154 5.81 -0.10 2.43
CA VAL A 154 4.55 0.24 1.77
C VAL A 154 3.78 -1.00 1.36
N ASP A 155 4.46 -2.02 0.84
CA ASP A 155 3.80 -3.29 0.49
C ASP A 155 3.24 -4.04 1.71
N MET A 156 3.70 -3.69 2.93
CA MET A 156 3.14 -4.19 4.19
C MET A 156 1.91 -3.43 4.69
N ALA A 157 1.69 -2.20 4.21
CA ALA A 157 0.73 -1.24 4.76
C ALA A 157 -0.61 -1.23 4.01
#